data_AF-A0AAV8Y8T6-F1
#
_entry.id   AF-A0AAV8Y8T6-F1
#
_cell.length_a   1.000
_cell.length_b   1.000
_cell.length_c   1.000
_cell.angle_alpha   90.00
_cell.angle_beta   90.00
_cell.angle_gamma   90.00
#
_symmetry.space_group_name_H-M   'P 1'
#
loop_
_entity.id
_entity.type
_entity.pdbx_description
1 polymer ?
#
loop_
_entity_poly.entity_id
_entity_poly.type
_entity_poly.pdbx_seq_one_letter_code
_entity_poly.pdbx_strand_id
1 'polypeptide(L)'
;MTKVPMENFIKNDGGAGETVKKLRTIFGRNEAPSAPGVRKFLRKVRETDMLMDNRSHPRVRPVRTAERIAAVAQSVRENPRNSTRHRAQQLNVSRTSLRRILHTDLELFVNKLQLTQENRGKKGAGRK
;
A
#
# COMPACT_ATOMS: atom_id res chain seq x y z
N MET A 1 -15.27 27.54 16.61
CA MET A 1 -15.75 26.73 15.46
C MET A 1 -16.47 25.50 16.00
N THR A 2 -17.78 25.59 16.20
CA THR A 2 -18.62 24.48 16.64
C THR A 2 -18.78 23.50 15.48
N LYS A 3 -18.04 22.39 15.51
CA LYS A 3 -18.31 21.24 14.65
C LYS A 3 -19.70 20.75 15.01
N VAL A 4 -20.71 21.07 14.21
CA VAL A 4 -22.05 20.52 14.39
C VAL A 4 -21.94 19.01 14.10
N PRO A 5 -22.15 18.13 15.09
CA PRO A 5 -21.99 16.70 14.86
C PRO A 5 -23.12 16.21 13.96
N MET A 6 -22.75 15.52 12.87
CA MET A 6 -23.68 14.88 11.92
C MET A 6 -24.63 13.88 12.60
N GLU A 7 -24.32 13.47 13.83
CA GLU A 7 -25.17 12.66 14.72
C GLU A 7 -26.53 13.32 15.00
N ASN A 8 -26.59 14.66 15.10
CA ASN A 8 -27.85 15.39 15.27
C ASN A 8 -28.74 15.39 14.00
N PHE A 9 -28.16 15.05 12.84
CA PHE A 9 -28.89 14.89 11.59
C PHE A 9 -29.43 13.47 11.37
N ILE A 10 -28.88 12.47 12.06
CA ILE A 10 -29.35 11.08 11.99
C ILE A 10 -30.65 10.91 12.80
N LYS A 11 -30.84 11.72 13.85
CA LYS A 11 -32.03 11.67 14.73
C LYS A 11 -33.23 12.47 14.24
N ASN A 12 -33.06 13.34 13.24
CA ASN A 12 -34.17 14.08 12.64
C ASN A 12 -34.49 13.40 11.31
N ASP A 13 -35.74 12.93 11.12
CA ASP A 13 -36.29 12.46 9.85
C ASP A 13 -36.38 13.56 8.75
N GLY A 14 -35.52 14.58 8.83
CA GLY A 14 -35.32 15.57 7.80
C GLY A 14 -34.70 14.90 6.58
N GLY A 15 -35.51 14.75 5.53
CA GLY A 15 -35.07 14.18 4.26
C GLY A 15 -33.79 14.86 3.74
N ALA A 16 -33.04 14.17 2.88
CA ALA A 16 -31.72 14.62 2.40
C ALA A 16 -31.66 16.07 1.86
N GLY A 17 -32.80 16.64 1.44
CA GLY A 17 -32.90 18.05 1.04
C GLY A 17 -32.70 19.04 2.18
N GLU A 18 -33.21 18.77 3.39
CA GLU A 18 -33.02 19.64 4.56
C GLU A 18 -31.57 19.63 5.03
N THR A 19 -30.96 18.45 5.00
CA THR A 19 -29.53 18.27 5.31
C THR A 19 -28.68 19.07 4.33
N VAL A 20 -28.97 19.02 3.02
CA VAL A 20 -28.25 19.84 2.03
C VAL A 20 -28.47 21.34 2.25
N LYS A 21 -29.68 21.78 2.60
CA LYS A 21 -29.94 23.20 2.92
C LYS A 21 -29.08 23.69 4.09
N LYS A 22 -29.03 22.92 5.18
CA LYS A 22 -28.19 23.22 6.36
C LYS A 22 -26.69 23.11 6.05
N LEU A 23 -26.27 22.18 5.19
CA LEU A 23 -24.88 22.08 4.76
C LEU A 23 -24.48 23.27 3.88
N ARG A 24 -25.38 23.77 3.03
CA ARG A 24 -25.15 24.97 2.21
C ARG A 24 -24.98 26.25 3.03
N THR A 25 -25.62 26.34 4.19
CA THR A 25 -25.40 27.50 5.09
C THR A 25 -24.05 27.45 5.79
N ILE A 26 -23.46 26.26 5.98
CA ILE A 26 -22.19 26.06 6.68
C ILE A 26 -20.99 26.12 5.71
N PHE A 27 -21.08 25.41 4.58
CA PHE A 27 -19.99 25.25 3.60
C PHE A 27 -20.14 26.18 2.39
N GLY A 28 -21.27 26.88 2.24
CA GLY A 28 -21.55 27.66 1.05
C GLY A 28 -22.11 26.83 -0.10
N ARG A 29 -22.60 27.50 -1.15
CA ARG A 29 -23.40 26.88 -2.22
C ARG A 29 -22.64 25.84 -3.05
N ASN A 30 -21.35 26.09 -3.29
CA ASN A 30 -20.53 25.29 -4.22
C ASN A 30 -19.73 24.18 -3.51
N GLU A 31 -19.49 24.30 -2.21
CA GLU A 31 -18.72 23.32 -1.45
C GLU A 31 -19.62 22.34 -0.68
N ALA A 32 -20.92 22.63 -0.61
CA ALA A 32 -21.88 21.74 0.03
C ALA A 32 -22.07 20.43 -0.77
N PRO A 33 -22.07 19.28 -0.09
CA PRO A 33 -22.37 17.99 -0.70
C PRO A 33 -23.72 17.96 -1.42
N SER A 34 -23.79 17.25 -2.54
CA SER A 34 -25.03 17.06 -3.29
C SER A 34 -26.00 16.15 -2.54
N ALA A 35 -27.31 16.30 -2.78
CA ALA A 35 -28.33 15.46 -2.13
C ALA A 35 -28.13 13.95 -2.36
N PRO A 36 -27.71 13.47 -3.56
CA PRO A 36 -27.33 12.07 -3.76
C PRO A 36 -26.12 11.65 -2.90
N GLY A 37 -25.12 12.52 -2.74
CA GLY A 37 -23.95 12.28 -1.90
C GLY A 37 -24.32 12.13 -0.43
N VAL A 38 -25.17 13.03 0.07
CA VAL A 38 -25.71 12.96 1.44
C VAL A 38 -26.53 11.68 1.65
N ARG A 39 -27.39 11.29 0.70
CA ARG A 39 -28.14 10.02 0.79
C ARG A 39 -27.23 8.79 0.83
N LYS A 40 -26.23 8.74 -0.05
CA LYS A 40 -25.25 7.65 -0.10
C LYS A 40 -24.47 7.56 1.22
N PHE A 41 -24.08 8.71 1.76
CA PHE A 41 -23.40 8.79 3.06
C PHE A 41 -24.29 8.31 4.20
N LEU A 42 -25.53 8.82 4.32
CA LEU A 42 -26.47 8.41 5.37
C LEU A 42 -26.84 6.93 5.30
N ARG A 43 -26.96 6.37 4.10
CA ARG A 43 -27.15 4.92 3.91
C ARG A 43 -25.96 4.15 4.48
N LYS A 44 -24.74 4.56 4.13
CA LYS A 44 -23.52 3.90 4.59
C LYS A 44 -23.32 3.99 6.11
N VAL A 45 -23.60 5.15 6.69
CA VAL A 45 -23.54 5.31 8.15
C VAL A 45 -24.55 4.38 8.82
N ARG A 46 -25.77 4.24 8.30
CA ARG A 46 -26.76 3.28 8.84
C ARG A 46 -26.37 1.81 8.66
N GLU A 47 -25.68 1.48 7.57
CA GLU A 47 -25.30 0.09 7.26
C GLU A 47 -24.04 -0.37 7.98
N THR A 48 -23.10 0.54 8.29
CA THR A 48 -21.76 0.18 8.79
C THR A 48 -21.38 0.90 10.08
N ASP A 49 -22.19 1.87 10.56
CA ASP A 49 -21.88 2.80 11.66
C ASP A 49 -20.51 3.52 11.54
N MET A 50 -19.93 3.50 10.34
CA MET A 50 -18.63 4.09 10.05
C MET A 50 -18.79 5.36 9.23
N LEU A 51 -18.26 6.46 9.79
CA LEU A 51 -18.22 7.78 9.14
C LEU A 51 -17.17 7.86 8.03
N MET A 52 -16.19 6.96 8.02
CA MET A 52 -15.07 6.98 7.08
C MET A 52 -15.23 5.92 6.00
N ASP A 53 -14.68 6.18 4.81
CA ASP A 53 -14.58 5.16 3.78
C ASP A 53 -13.61 4.07 4.22
N ASN A 54 -14.11 2.83 4.34
CA ASN A 54 -13.27 1.66 4.45
C ASN A 54 -12.37 1.66 3.21
N ARG A 55 -11.12 2.06 3.40
CA ARG A 55 -10.11 2.14 2.34
C ARG A 55 -10.12 0.78 1.64
N SER A 56 -10.67 0.79 0.43
CA SER A 56 -10.98 -0.41 -0.34
C SER A 56 -9.77 -1.34 -0.34
N HIS A 57 -10.04 -2.62 -0.09
CA HIS A 57 -9.14 -3.77 -0.04
C HIS A 57 -7.71 -3.55 -0.56
N PRO A 58 -6.68 -4.00 0.18
CA PRO A 58 -5.30 -3.85 -0.27
C PRO A 58 -5.15 -4.43 -1.68
N ARG A 59 -4.67 -3.60 -2.61
CA ARG A 59 -4.47 -4.00 -4.01
C ARG A 59 -3.55 -5.21 -4.07
N VAL A 60 -4.08 -6.37 -4.45
CA VAL A 60 -3.32 -7.61 -4.58
C VAL A 60 -2.25 -7.42 -5.67
N ARG A 61 -0.98 -7.69 -5.35
CA ARG A 61 0.16 -7.51 -6.26
C ARG A 61 0.60 -8.88 -6.80
N PRO A 62 0.23 -9.27 -8.03
CA PRO A 62 0.38 -10.64 -8.53
C PRO A 62 1.84 -11.10 -8.68
N VAL A 63 2.81 -10.18 -8.79
CA VAL A 63 4.22 -10.54 -9.01
C VAL A 63 4.99 -10.75 -7.71
N ARG A 64 4.49 -10.23 -6.57
CA ARG A 64 5.12 -10.34 -5.25
C ARG A 64 4.46 -11.43 -4.40
N THR A 65 4.26 -12.60 -4.99
CA THR A 65 3.86 -13.78 -4.22
C THR A 65 5.01 -14.25 -3.34
N ALA A 66 4.71 -14.89 -2.21
CA ALA A 66 5.72 -15.41 -1.29
C ALA A 66 6.71 -16.35 -2.00
N GLU A 67 6.21 -17.19 -2.90
CA GLU A 67 7.01 -18.10 -3.74
C GLU A 67 8.03 -17.35 -4.61
N ARG A 68 7.61 -16.27 -5.29
CA ARG A 68 8.52 -15.48 -6.14
C ARG A 68 9.55 -14.72 -5.31
N ILE A 69 9.17 -14.22 -4.13
CA ILE A 69 10.11 -13.59 -3.20
C ILE A 69 11.16 -14.61 -2.75
N ALA A 70 10.74 -15.82 -2.38
CA ALA A 70 11.64 -16.90 -1.97
C ALA A 70 12.60 -17.32 -3.10
N ALA A 71 12.10 -17.49 -4.33
CA ALA A 71 12.92 -17.82 -5.50
C ALA A 71 13.96 -16.74 -5.80
N VAL A 72 13.58 -15.45 -5.72
CA VAL A 72 14.52 -14.32 -5.88
C VAL A 72 15.57 -14.34 -4.77
N ALA A 73 15.16 -14.54 -3.51
CA ALA A 73 16.06 -14.58 -2.36
C ALA A 73 17.06 -15.74 -2.45
N GLN A 74 16.62 -16.91 -2.92
CA GLN A 74 17.47 -18.08 -3.13
C GLN A 74 18.50 -17.82 -4.22
N SER A 75 18.06 -17.31 -5.37
CA SER A 75 18.94 -16.93 -6.46
C SER A 75 19.97 -15.88 -6.01
N VAL A 76 19.63 -14.99 -5.07
CA VAL A 76 20.56 -13.96 -4.56
C VAL A 76 21.65 -14.62 -3.72
N ARG A 77 21.28 -15.59 -2.88
CA ARG A 77 22.21 -16.35 -2.05
C ARG A 77 23.16 -17.21 -2.87
N GLU A 78 22.65 -17.89 -3.89
CA GLU A 78 23.46 -18.75 -4.76
C GLU A 78 24.46 -17.94 -5.60
N ASN A 79 24.00 -16.88 -6.25
CA ASN A 79 24.78 -16.12 -7.20
C ASN A 79 24.68 -14.60 -6.94
N PRO A 80 25.35 -14.08 -5.89
CA PRO A 80 25.25 -12.67 -5.51
C PRO A 80 25.83 -11.72 -6.56
N ARG A 81 26.81 -12.18 -7.36
CA ARG A 81 27.45 -11.37 -8.41
C ARG A 81 26.58 -11.20 -9.65
N ASN A 82 25.46 -11.92 -9.75
CA ASN A 82 24.66 -11.89 -10.96
C ASN A 82 23.92 -10.57 -11.13
N SER A 83 24.03 -9.97 -12.31
CA SER A 83 23.37 -8.70 -12.62
C SER A 83 21.85 -8.82 -12.51
N THR A 84 21.20 -7.72 -12.14
CA THR A 84 19.73 -7.67 -12.09
C THR A 84 19.09 -8.00 -13.44
N ARG A 85 19.74 -7.63 -14.55
CA ARG A 85 19.28 -7.96 -15.91
C ARG A 85 19.28 -9.46 -16.16
N HIS A 86 20.40 -10.13 -15.88
CA HIS A 86 20.53 -11.57 -16.12
C HIS A 86 19.63 -12.39 -15.18
N ARG A 87 19.53 -11.98 -13.92
CA ARG A 87 18.61 -12.57 -12.93
C ARG A 87 17.15 -12.46 -13.35
N ALA A 88 16.74 -11.31 -13.89
CA ALA A 88 15.39 -11.10 -14.41
C ALA A 88 15.06 -12.07 -15.55
N GLN A 89 16.04 -12.32 -16.44
CA GLN A 89 15.92 -13.28 -17.53
C GLN A 89 15.79 -14.72 -17.03
N GLN A 90 16.61 -15.13 -16.04
CA GLN A 90 16.55 -16.47 -15.46
C GLN A 90 15.23 -16.77 -14.73
N LEU A 91 14.71 -15.79 -13.99
CA LEU A 91 13.49 -15.96 -13.20
C LEU A 91 12.21 -15.65 -14.00
N ASN A 92 12.34 -15.26 -15.27
CA ASN A 92 11.25 -14.79 -16.12
C ASN A 92 10.37 -13.71 -15.46
N VAL A 93 11.02 -12.73 -14.81
CA VAL A 93 10.38 -11.61 -14.13
C VAL A 93 10.83 -10.30 -14.76
N SER A 94 9.93 -9.33 -14.90
CA SER A 94 10.32 -8.01 -15.39
C SER A 94 11.37 -7.36 -14.47
N ARG A 95 12.34 -6.65 -15.07
CA ARG A 95 13.39 -5.93 -14.34
C ARG A 95 12.84 -4.99 -13.26
N THR A 96 11.71 -4.34 -13.52
CA THR A 96 11.07 -3.41 -12.59
C THR A 96 10.48 -4.13 -11.38
N SER A 97 9.87 -5.31 -11.59
CA SER A 97 9.35 -6.15 -10.52
C SER A 97 10.47 -6.76 -9.69
N LEU A 98 11.54 -7.23 -10.33
CA LEU A 98 12.71 -7.75 -9.63
C LEU A 98 13.36 -6.67 -8.76
N ARG A 99 13.57 -5.46 -9.29
CA ARG A 99 14.08 -4.31 -8.52
C ARG A 99 13.20 -4.02 -7.30
N ARG A 100 11.89 -4.07 -7.48
CA ARG A 100 10.89 -3.88 -6.44
C ARG A 100 10.94 -4.96 -5.36
N ILE A 101 11.17 -6.22 -5.72
CA ILE A 101 11.32 -7.32 -4.76
C ILE A 101 12.61 -7.13 -3.96
N LEU A 102 13.71 -6.87 -4.66
CA LEU A 102 15.01 -6.61 -4.03
C LEU A 102 14.94 -5.44 -3.03
N HIS A 103 14.35 -4.31 -3.40
CA HIS A 103 14.33 -3.13 -2.54
C HIS A 103 13.25 -3.15 -1.45
N THR A 104 12.03 -3.63 -1.73
CA THR A 104 10.92 -3.54 -0.78
C THR A 104 10.80 -4.78 0.09
N ASP A 105 10.97 -5.96 -0.49
CA ASP A 105 10.65 -7.21 0.17
C ASP A 105 11.90 -7.86 0.80
N LEU A 106 13.08 -7.59 0.24
CA LEU A 106 14.38 -8.10 0.73
C LEU A 106 15.30 -7.01 1.31
N GLU A 107 14.92 -5.74 1.20
CA GLU A 107 15.70 -4.57 1.66
C GLU A 107 17.15 -4.53 1.13
N LEU A 108 17.39 -5.20 0.00
CA LEU A 108 18.67 -5.23 -0.70
C LEU A 108 18.75 -4.04 -1.65
N PHE A 109 19.47 -3.01 -1.22
CA PHE A 109 19.85 -1.92 -2.11
C PHE A 109 20.81 -2.46 -3.19
N VAL A 110 20.43 -2.22 -4.45
CA VAL A 110 20.92 -2.79 -5.72
C VAL A 110 22.45 -2.90 -5.90
N ASN A 111 23.28 -2.38 -5.01
CA ASN A 111 24.74 -2.38 -5.11
C ASN A 111 25.51 -2.93 -3.89
N LYS A 112 24.87 -3.61 -2.92
CA LYS A 112 25.56 -4.18 -1.74
C LYS A 112 25.81 -5.70 -1.77
N LEU A 113 25.65 -6.36 -2.93
CA LEU A 113 26.00 -7.78 -3.09
C LEU A 113 27.52 -8.05 -3.13
N GLN A 114 28.34 -7.00 -3.12
CA GLN A 114 29.81 -7.11 -3.06
C GLN A 114 30.38 -7.28 -1.64
N LEU A 115 29.66 -6.86 -0.58
CA LEU A 115 30.21 -6.72 0.78
C LEU A 115 30.00 -7.93 1.70
N THR A 116 29.13 -8.88 1.36
CA THR A 116 28.86 -10.04 2.23
C THR A 116 29.88 -11.18 2.10
N GLN A 117 30.85 -11.08 1.19
CA GLN A 117 31.88 -12.10 0.99
C GLN A 117 33.27 -11.74 1.55
N GLU A 118 33.52 -10.48 1.92
CA GLU A 118 34.85 -10.05 2.39
C GLU A 118 35.23 -10.63 3.77
N ASN A 119 34.25 -11.06 4.57
CA ASN A 119 34.50 -11.58 5.92
C ASN A 119 34.55 -13.11 6.04
N ARG A 120 34.56 -13.87 4.93
CA ARG A 120 34.75 -15.34 4.95
C ARG A 120 36.07 -15.81 4.31
N GLY A 121 37.04 -14.91 4.13
CA GLY A 121 38.36 -15.22 3.57
C GLY A 121 39.53 -15.27 4.56
N LYS A 122 39.33 -14.98 5.86
CA LYS A 122 40.43 -14.98 6.85
C LYS A 122 40.13 -15.90 8.04
N LYS A 123 40.15 -17.21 7.82
CA LYS A 123 40.55 -18.18 8.86
C LYS A 123 41.35 -19.33 8.26
N GLY A 124 42.68 -19.20 8.39
CA GLY A 124 43.57 -20.25 8.87
C GLY A 124 43.93 -21.40 7.94
N ALA A 125 45.12 -21.33 7.35
CA ALA A 125 46.04 -22.48 7.30
C ALA A 125 47.46 -21.96 7.00
N GLY A 126 48.18 -21.62 8.07
CA GLY A 126 49.64 -21.61 8.02
C GLY A 126 50.15 -22.99 8.42
N ARG A 127 51.00 -23.59 7.60
CA ARG A 127 52.30 -24.12 8.02
C ARG A 127 53.13 -24.54 6.80
N LYS A 128 54.43 -24.54 7.06
CA LYS A 128 55.60 -24.64 6.18
C LYS A 128 55.57 -25.83 5.23
#